data_AF-A0A1G9ZI44-F1
#
_entry.id   AF-A0A1G9ZI44-F1
#
_cell.length_a   1.000
_cell.length_b   1.000
_cell.length_c   1.000
_cell.angle_alpha   90.00
_cell.angle_beta   90.00
_cell.angle_gamma   90.00
#
_symmetry.space_group_name_H-M   'P 1'
#
loop_
_entity.id
_entity.type
_entity.pdbx_description
1 polymer ?
#
loop_
_entity_poly.entity_id
_entity_poly.type
_entity_poly.pdbx_seq_one_letter_code
_entity_poly.pdbx_strand_id
1 'polypeptide(L)'
;MSKRIAITILLSLIGLTLLLTPLQAKRSPDIYYQDQVAVLMYHHIHDTDKSSSTITTALFQEQLQSLLSKGYHFITLSEFKQYMEGATVPSNAVLVTFDDGYQSFYTAAYPILKSLRIPAVNYVITNDLANPMGSYIPSMSKEQISEMTHATNFIDIGCHTNNLHHKLSDGNAALVGRLDAESDDAFKQRVLKDTQACVGKLAGLTDAPLDTMAYPFGITSPMATELIQQAGIRYAFTITPEMATRSTDHLLIPRINAGSPGITPALLHRSIQRRVLAQPGSAPLRVDAAAAAAQLGGSASAEGGALRLRLGREAFTLQVNAKAATRGVTRVVLREPVLREHGQVTIALDDLGALIGLPLVYTPATGTVAARVTPSVK
;
A
#
# COMPACT_ATOMS: atom_id res chain seq x y z
N MET A 1 1.82 -69.86 8.89
CA MET A 1 1.29 -68.71 8.13
C MET A 1 2.40 -68.11 7.30
N SER A 2 2.29 -68.15 5.98
CA SER A 2 3.43 -67.94 5.08
C SER A 2 3.78 -66.45 4.94
N LYS A 3 5.09 -66.15 4.89
CA LYS A 3 5.64 -64.80 4.64
C LYS A 3 5.00 -64.07 3.44
N ARG A 4 4.39 -64.80 2.51
CA ARG A 4 3.69 -64.25 1.34
C ARG A 4 2.39 -63.52 1.71
N ILE A 5 1.65 -63.97 2.72
CA ILE A 5 0.41 -63.31 3.15
C ILE A 5 0.72 -61.97 3.83
N ALA A 6 1.79 -61.93 4.64
CA ALA A 6 2.24 -60.69 5.30
C ALA A 6 2.72 -59.63 4.29
N ILE A 7 3.44 -60.03 3.24
CA ILE A 7 3.89 -59.11 2.17
C ILE A 7 2.70 -58.58 1.36
N THR A 8 1.70 -59.40 1.10
CA THR A 8 0.51 -58.98 0.33
C THR A 8 -0.34 -57.99 1.11
N ILE A 9 -0.51 -58.20 2.43
CA ILE A 9 -1.22 -57.26 3.32
C ILE A 9 -0.45 -55.93 3.41
N LEU A 10 0.88 -55.98 3.57
CA LEU A 10 1.72 -54.77 3.64
C LEU A 10 1.69 -53.95 2.34
N LEU A 11 1.76 -54.60 1.18
CA LEU A 11 1.67 -53.93 -0.13
C LEU A 11 0.26 -53.33 -0.36
N SER A 12 -0.80 -54.00 0.11
CA SER A 12 -2.17 -53.47 0.02
C SER A 12 -2.39 -52.24 0.92
N LEU A 13 -1.77 -52.21 2.11
CA LEU A 13 -1.82 -51.06 3.02
C LEU A 13 -1.03 -49.86 2.49
N ILE A 14 0.15 -50.09 1.87
CA ILE A 14 0.93 -49.03 1.23
C ILE A 14 0.19 -48.47 0.01
N GLY A 15 -0.42 -49.34 -0.81
CA GLY A 15 -1.27 -48.93 -1.92
C GLY A 15 -2.50 -48.12 -1.46
N LEU A 16 -3.13 -48.52 -0.35
CA LEU A 16 -4.28 -47.82 0.21
C LEU A 16 -3.91 -46.45 0.82
N THR A 17 -2.71 -46.31 1.40
CA THR A 17 -2.20 -45.01 1.87
C THR A 17 -1.82 -44.06 0.72
N LEU A 18 -1.38 -44.60 -0.43
CA LEU A 18 -1.09 -43.81 -1.64
C LEU A 18 -2.37 -43.38 -2.39
N LEU A 19 -3.48 -44.12 -2.22
CA LEU A 19 -4.81 -43.77 -2.73
C LEU A 19 -5.57 -42.77 -1.84
N LEU A 20 -5.05 -42.51 -0.63
CA LEU A 20 -5.61 -41.58 0.38
C LEU A 20 -4.71 -40.36 0.62
N THR A 21 -3.91 -39.92 -0.37
CA THR A 21 -3.48 -38.51 -0.33
C THR A 21 -4.76 -37.69 -0.40
N PRO A 22 -5.13 -36.92 0.64
CA PRO A 22 -6.22 -35.98 0.46
C PRO A 22 -5.83 -35.12 -0.74
N LEU A 23 -6.64 -35.13 -1.79
CA LEU A 23 -6.69 -34.03 -2.73
C LEU A 23 -7.12 -32.80 -1.93
N GLN A 24 -6.23 -32.25 -1.11
CA GLN A 24 -6.22 -30.83 -0.84
C GLN A 24 -5.84 -30.23 -2.17
N ALA A 25 -6.86 -30.03 -3.02
CA ALA A 25 -6.77 -29.09 -4.11
C ALA A 25 -6.18 -27.81 -3.48
N LYS A 26 -4.92 -27.53 -3.81
CA LYS A 26 -4.23 -26.33 -3.35
C LYS A 26 -5.02 -25.20 -3.97
N ARG A 27 -6.01 -24.68 -3.23
CA ARG A 27 -6.91 -23.65 -3.72
C ARG A 27 -6.01 -22.52 -4.17
N SER A 28 -6.05 -22.19 -5.46
CA SER A 28 -5.29 -21.06 -5.99
C SER A 28 -5.63 -19.85 -5.13
N PRO A 29 -4.63 -19.11 -4.62
CA PRO A 29 -4.91 -17.95 -3.80
C PRO A 29 -5.82 -16.98 -4.54
N ASP A 30 -6.78 -16.39 -3.82
CA ASP A 30 -7.66 -15.38 -4.40
C ASP A 30 -6.81 -14.22 -4.93
N ILE A 31 -7.03 -13.83 -6.19
CA ILE A 31 -6.37 -12.67 -6.80
C ILE A 31 -7.27 -11.45 -6.56
N TYR A 32 -6.79 -10.51 -5.75
CA TYR A 32 -7.48 -9.26 -5.44
C TYR A 32 -7.02 -8.12 -6.35
N TYR A 33 -5.74 -8.11 -6.72
CA TYR A 33 -5.18 -7.15 -7.67
C TYR A 33 -3.91 -7.70 -8.33
N GLN A 34 -3.58 -7.11 -9.46
CA GLN A 34 -2.35 -7.36 -10.22
C GLN A 34 -1.75 -6.01 -10.61
N ASP A 35 -0.47 -5.99 -10.97
CA ASP A 35 0.21 -4.81 -11.53
C ASP A 35 0.03 -3.52 -10.70
N GLN A 36 -0.01 -3.67 -9.37
CA GLN A 36 -0.04 -2.62 -8.34
C GLN A 36 0.56 -3.21 -7.07
N VAL A 37 1.07 -2.34 -6.20
CA VAL A 37 1.68 -2.75 -4.93
C VAL A 37 0.99 -2.02 -3.78
N ALA A 38 0.56 -2.77 -2.77
CA ALA A 38 0.17 -2.18 -1.50
C ALA A 38 1.43 -1.92 -0.68
N VAL A 39 1.75 -0.65 -0.39
CA VAL A 39 2.87 -0.32 0.50
C VAL A 39 2.32 -0.10 1.90
N LEU A 40 2.72 -0.92 2.86
CA LEU A 40 2.27 -0.85 4.25
C LEU A 40 3.24 -0.03 5.09
N MET A 41 2.71 0.81 5.98
CA MET A 41 3.50 1.65 6.88
C MET A 41 3.26 1.28 8.34
N TYR A 42 4.36 1.04 9.05
CA TYR A 42 4.46 0.77 10.48
C TYR A 42 5.44 1.75 11.15
N HIS A 43 5.42 1.85 12.47
CA HIS A 43 6.38 2.69 13.23
C HIS A 43 6.91 1.89 14.42
N HIS A 44 6.24 1.97 15.58
CA HIS A 44 6.69 1.33 16.82
C HIS A 44 5.96 0.01 17.06
N ILE A 45 6.71 -1.02 17.50
CA ILE A 45 6.15 -2.30 17.93
C ILE A 45 6.48 -2.49 19.41
N HIS A 46 5.46 -2.40 20.25
CA HIS A 46 5.63 -2.54 21.70
C HIS A 46 4.35 -3.08 22.33
N ASP A 47 4.49 -4.01 23.27
CA ASP A 47 3.33 -4.71 23.84
C ASP A 47 2.58 -3.84 24.87
N THR A 48 3.32 -3.01 25.61
CA THR A 48 2.75 -2.18 26.68
C THR A 48 2.49 -0.75 26.28
N ASP A 49 3.30 -0.17 25.40
CA ASP A 49 3.22 1.26 25.07
C ASP A 49 2.00 1.51 24.19
N LYS A 50 1.43 2.71 24.30
CA LYS A 50 0.19 3.07 23.62
C LYS A 50 0.35 4.42 22.94
N SER A 51 0.21 4.41 21.62
CA SER A 51 0.05 5.60 20.80
C SER A 51 -0.73 5.24 19.53
N SER A 52 -1.11 6.23 18.73
CA SER A 52 -1.80 6.01 17.45
C SER A 52 -0.97 5.26 16.40
N SER A 53 0.35 5.15 16.63
CA SER A 53 1.34 4.53 15.74
C SER A 53 2.13 3.40 16.43
N THR A 54 1.61 2.87 17.54
CA THR A 54 2.20 1.71 18.24
C THR A 54 1.25 0.53 18.19
N ILE A 55 1.75 -0.62 17.72
CA ILE A 55 1.03 -1.89 17.77
C ILE A 55 1.79 -2.91 18.60
N THR A 56 1.08 -3.91 19.11
CA THR A 56 1.71 -5.03 19.81
C THR A 56 2.42 -5.95 18.83
N THR A 57 3.40 -6.69 19.34
CA THR A 57 4.14 -7.72 18.60
C THR A 57 3.17 -8.77 18.04
N ALA A 58 2.19 -9.18 18.85
CA ALA A 58 1.16 -10.14 18.44
C ALA A 58 0.29 -9.62 17.29
N LEU A 59 -0.20 -8.38 17.37
CA LEU A 59 -1.03 -7.80 16.31
C LEU A 59 -0.25 -7.68 15.00
N PHE A 60 1.02 -7.25 15.05
CA PHE A 60 1.88 -7.19 13.89
C PHE A 60 2.04 -8.57 13.22
N GLN A 61 2.35 -9.60 14.02
CA GLN A 61 2.49 -10.97 13.52
C GLN A 61 1.18 -11.48 12.88
N GLU A 62 0.04 -11.27 13.53
CA GLU A 62 -1.27 -11.69 13.03
C GLU A 62 -1.65 -11.01 11.71
N GLN A 63 -1.34 -9.73 11.56
CA GLN A 63 -1.56 -9.00 10.30
C GLN A 63 -0.78 -9.65 9.14
N LEU A 64 0.51 -9.89 9.33
CA LEU A 64 1.37 -10.48 8.29
C LEU A 64 0.95 -11.92 7.95
N GLN A 65 0.69 -12.75 8.96
CA GLN A 65 0.22 -14.13 8.76
C GLN A 65 -1.13 -14.18 8.06
N SER A 66 -2.05 -13.27 8.39
CA SER A 66 -3.34 -13.15 7.72
C SER A 66 -3.18 -12.82 6.24
N LEU A 67 -2.32 -11.86 5.89
CA LEU A 67 -2.03 -11.52 4.48
C LEU A 67 -1.39 -12.70 3.74
N LEU A 68 -0.40 -13.40 4.33
CA LEU A 68 0.16 -14.63 3.75
C LEU A 68 -0.93 -15.68 3.49
N SER A 69 -1.82 -15.92 4.46
CA SER A 69 -2.90 -16.90 4.33
C SER A 69 -3.92 -16.55 3.23
N LYS A 70 -3.99 -15.28 2.85
CA LYS A 70 -4.86 -14.75 1.78
C LYS A 70 -4.14 -14.64 0.44
N GLY A 71 -2.91 -15.13 0.32
CA GLY A 71 -2.18 -15.15 -0.94
C GLY A 71 -1.60 -13.80 -1.35
N TYR A 72 -1.29 -12.94 -0.39
CA TYR A 72 -0.46 -11.77 -0.65
C TYR A 72 1.00 -12.17 -0.80
N HIS A 73 1.71 -11.49 -1.71
CA HIS A 73 3.12 -11.75 -1.99
C HIS A 73 3.94 -10.55 -1.53
N PHE A 74 4.77 -10.76 -0.51
CA PHE A 74 5.65 -9.70 -0.01
C PHE A 74 6.87 -9.58 -0.91
N ILE A 75 7.18 -8.36 -1.34
CA ILE A 75 8.27 -8.06 -2.27
C ILE A 75 9.34 -7.20 -1.60
N THR A 76 10.58 -7.35 -2.05
CA THR A 76 11.73 -6.54 -1.66
C THR A 76 11.62 -5.11 -2.19
N LEU A 77 12.39 -4.19 -1.62
CA LEU A 77 12.50 -2.84 -2.18
C LEU A 77 13.08 -2.87 -3.59
N SER A 78 14.03 -3.76 -3.88
CA SER A 78 14.59 -3.93 -5.22
C SER A 78 13.52 -4.34 -6.24
N GLU A 79 12.68 -5.32 -5.92
CA GLU A 79 11.56 -5.72 -6.80
C GLU A 79 10.55 -4.58 -6.98
N PHE A 80 10.26 -3.83 -5.91
CA PHE A 80 9.40 -2.66 -5.99
C PHE A 80 9.99 -1.58 -6.92
N LYS A 81 11.27 -1.27 -6.81
CA LYS A 81 11.95 -0.31 -7.70
C LYS A 81 11.92 -0.79 -9.15
N GLN A 82 12.24 -2.05 -9.40
CA GLN A 82 12.17 -2.63 -10.75
C GLN A 82 10.76 -2.54 -11.33
N TYR A 83 9.72 -2.73 -10.51
CA TYR A 83 8.34 -2.56 -10.92
C TYR A 83 8.01 -1.14 -11.36
N MET A 84 8.48 -0.14 -10.59
CA MET A 84 8.34 1.28 -10.93
C MET A 84 9.08 1.64 -12.24
N GLU A 85 10.09 0.84 -12.63
CA GLU A 85 10.85 0.96 -13.89
C GLU A 85 10.31 0.08 -15.04
N GLY A 86 9.19 -0.63 -14.85
CA GLY A 86 8.54 -1.40 -15.91
C GLY A 86 8.55 -2.92 -15.74
N ALA A 87 9.22 -3.48 -14.73
CA ALA A 87 9.17 -4.91 -14.45
C ALA A 87 7.78 -5.33 -13.91
N THR A 88 7.47 -6.63 -13.94
CA THR A 88 6.23 -7.19 -13.39
C THR A 88 6.35 -7.48 -11.91
N VAL A 89 5.23 -7.39 -11.17
CA VAL A 89 5.10 -7.87 -9.78
C VAL A 89 4.14 -9.06 -9.70
N PRO A 90 4.27 -9.93 -8.68
CA PRO A 90 3.26 -10.94 -8.42
C PRO A 90 1.88 -10.33 -8.17
N SER A 91 0.83 -11.13 -8.35
CA SER A 91 -0.51 -10.73 -7.90
C SER A 91 -0.52 -10.48 -6.39
N ASN A 92 -1.34 -9.55 -5.92
CA ASN A 92 -1.43 -9.19 -4.50
C ASN A 92 -0.07 -8.75 -3.88
N ALA A 93 0.76 -8.03 -4.64
CA ALA A 93 2.09 -7.61 -4.19
C ALA A 93 2.04 -6.59 -3.03
N VAL A 94 2.87 -6.80 -2.00
CA VAL A 94 2.94 -5.96 -0.80
C VAL A 94 4.39 -5.59 -0.50
N LEU A 95 4.67 -4.31 -0.26
CA LEU A 95 5.92 -3.84 0.32
C LEU A 95 5.68 -3.41 1.77
N VAL A 96 6.49 -3.89 2.71
CA VAL A 96 6.38 -3.51 4.12
C VAL A 96 7.42 -2.44 4.44
N THR A 97 6.98 -1.33 5.02
CA THR A 97 7.84 -0.20 5.41
C THR A 97 7.65 0.15 6.88
N PHE A 98 8.71 0.63 7.50
CA PHE A 98 8.76 1.13 8.87
C PHE A 98 9.41 2.50 8.88
N ASP A 99 8.88 3.40 9.68
CA ASP A 99 9.44 4.75 9.86
C ASP A 99 10.17 4.88 11.21
N ASP A 100 10.84 6.02 11.39
CA ASP A 100 11.53 6.51 12.57
C ASP A 100 12.84 5.82 12.97
N GLY A 101 13.07 4.56 12.59
CA GLY A 101 14.29 3.85 12.97
C GLY A 101 14.32 3.33 14.41
N TYR A 102 13.15 3.14 15.03
CA TYR A 102 13.05 2.65 16.41
C TYR A 102 13.71 1.28 16.62
N GLN A 103 14.31 1.09 17.79
CA GLN A 103 14.94 -0.16 18.22
C GLN A 103 13.97 -1.35 18.18
N SER A 104 12.67 -1.10 18.37
CA SER A 104 11.62 -2.12 18.25
C SER A 104 11.58 -2.81 16.87
N PHE A 105 12.06 -2.15 15.81
CA PHE A 105 12.21 -2.82 14.52
C PHE A 105 13.18 -3.99 14.64
N TYR A 106 14.34 -3.79 15.26
CA TYR A 106 15.33 -4.85 15.45
C TYR A 106 14.89 -5.89 16.50
N THR A 107 14.32 -5.46 17.63
CA THR A 107 14.03 -6.37 18.76
C THR A 107 12.72 -7.13 18.63
N ALA A 108 11.70 -6.56 17.96
CA ALA A 108 10.37 -7.16 17.84
C ALA A 108 9.99 -7.49 16.38
N ALA A 109 10.15 -6.54 15.44
CA ALA A 109 9.71 -6.75 14.05
C ALA A 109 10.60 -7.74 13.29
N TYR A 110 11.91 -7.53 13.33
CA TYR A 110 12.91 -8.25 12.55
C TYR A 110 12.90 -9.77 12.80
N PRO A 111 12.79 -10.29 14.05
CA PRO A 111 12.65 -11.72 14.29
C PRO A 111 11.43 -12.33 13.60
N ILE A 112 10.28 -11.63 13.62
CA ILE A 112 9.05 -12.08 12.94
C ILE A 112 9.25 -12.06 11.43
N LEU A 113 9.73 -10.94 10.87
CA LEU A 113 10.00 -10.79 9.44
C LEU A 113 10.97 -11.87 8.94
N LYS A 114 12.05 -12.14 9.69
CA LYS A 114 13.02 -13.19 9.39
C LYS A 114 12.40 -14.59 9.42
N SER A 115 11.58 -14.89 10.43
CA SER A 115 10.90 -16.18 10.56
C SER A 115 9.89 -16.45 9.43
N LEU A 116 9.20 -15.40 8.97
CA LEU A 116 8.21 -15.45 7.90
C LEU A 116 8.81 -15.23 6.50
N ARG A 117 10.11 -14.87 6.42
CA ARG A 117 10.81 -14.43 5.20
C ARG A 117 10.07 -13.30 4.47
N ILE A 118 9.61 -12.32 5.22
CA ILE A 118 8.92 -11.14 4.69
C ILE A 118 9.94 -10.01 4.51
N PRO A 119 10.17 -9.52 3.29
CA PRO A 119 10.98 -8.34 3.05
C PRO A 119 10.39 -7.08 3.70
N ALA A 120 11.26 -6.18 4.14
CA ALA A 120 10.85 -4.90 4.70
C ALA A 120 11.93 -3.81 4.51
N VAL A 121 11.49 -2.56 4.60
CA VAL A 121 12.36 -1.37 4.57
C VAL A 121 12.17 -0.59 5.85
N ASN A 122 13.26 -0.15 6.48
CA ASN A 122 13.22 0.76 7.62
C ASN A 122 13.81 2.14 7.28
N TYR A 123 13.01 3.20 7.38
CA TYR A 123 13.41 4.57 7.15
C TYR A 123 13.89 5.19 8.47
N VAL A 124 15.17 5.57 8.51
CA VAL A 124 15.88 5.91 9.75
C VAL A 124 16.11 7.41 9.88
N ILE A 125 15.80 7.96 11.06
CA ILE A 125 16.20 9.32 11.45
C ILE A 125 17.66 9.26 11.92
N THR A 126 18.58 9.82 11.12
CA THR A 126 20.02 9.55 11.32
C THR A 126 20.72 10.41 12.37
N ASN A 127 20.06 11.46 12.89
CA ASN A 127 20.58 12.20 14.03
C ASN A 127 20.62 11.33 15.30
N ASP A 128 19.65 10.43 15.45
CA ASP A 128 19.53 9.55 16.63
C ASP A 128 20.66 8.51 16.70
N LEU A 129 21.31 8.18 15.59
CA LEU A 129 22.41 7.21 15.55
C LEU A 129 23.61 7.60 16.42
N ALA A 130 23.75 8.89 16.77
CA ALA A 130 24.80 9.36 17.67
C ALA A 130 24.51 9.04 19.15
N ASN A 131 23.23 8.98 19.52
CA ASN A 131 22.79 8.61 20.86
C ASN A 131 21.44 7.86 20.76
N PRO A 132 21.43 6.57 20.38
CA PRO A 132 20.19 5.84 20.11
C PRO A 132 19.26 5.71 21.32
N MET A 133 19.81 5.84 22.53
CA MET A 133 19.05 5.81 23.80
C MET A 133 18.63 7.20 24.29
N GLY A 134 18.93 8.26 23.55
CA GLY A 134 18.66 9.65 23.94
C GLY A 134 17.23 10.11 23.71
N SER A 135 16.52 9.47 22.77
CA SER A 135 15.11 9.73 22.45
C SER A 135 14.18 8.98 23.41
N TYR A 136 12.94 9.47 23.58
CA TYR A 136 11.94 8.83 24.44
C TYR A 136 11.65 7.38 24.03
N ILE A 137 11.52 7.15 22.72
CA ILE A 137 11.52 5.82 22.13
C ILE A 137 12.95 5.55 21.63
N PRO A 138 13.63 4.50 22.10
CA PRO A 138 14.97 4.17 21.64
C PRO A 138 15.01 3.90 20.13
N SER A 139 16.08 4.36 19.49
CA SER A 139 16.40 4.12 18.09
C SER A 139 17.37 2.94 17.95
N MET A 140 17.43 2.32 16.77
CA MET A 140 18.43 1.29 16.50
C MET A 140 19.84 1.88 16.54
N SER A 141 20.79 1.08 17.04
CA SER A 141 22.22 1.37 16.91
C SER A 141 22.72 1.08 15.48
N LYS A 142 23.88 1.62 15.13
CA LYS A 142 24.53 1.33 13.84
C LYS A 142 24.85 -0.15 13.70
N GLU A 143 25.23 -0.80 14.80
CA GLU A 143 25.56 -2.22 14.86
C GLU A 143 24.31 -3.07 14.59
N GLN A 144 23.17 -2.74 15.20
CA GLN A 144 21.89 -3.41 14.92
C GLN A 144 21.47 -3.25 13.47
N ILE A 145 21.63 -2.04 12.91
CA ILE A 145 21.31 -1.77 11.51
C ILE A 145 22.23 -2.57 10.57
N SER A 146 23.54 -2.53 10.80
CA SER A 146 24.52 -3.26 10.00
C SER A 146 24.29 -4.77 10.10
N GLU A 147 24.00 -5.30 11.29
CA GLU A 147 23.72 -6.72 11.44
C GLU A 147 22.51 -7.15 10.61
N MET A 148 21.36 -6.47 10.72
CA MET A 148 20.13 -6.91 10.05
C MET A 148 20.21 -6.80 8.52
N THR A 149 20.87 -5.77 8.00
CA THR A 149 21.02 -5.51 6.56
C THR A 149 22.02 -6.46 5.90
N HIS A 150 23.03 -6.96 6.63
CA HIS A 150 24.00 -7.93 6.09
C HIS A 150 23.61 -9.39 6.40
N ALA A 151 22.85 -9.64 7.47
CA ALA A 151 22.40 -10.99 7.83
C ALA A 151 21.26 -11.50 6.93
N THR A 152 20.58 -10.61 6.20
CA THR A 152 19.50 -10.96 5.27
C THR A 152 19.59 -10.12 4.00
N ASN A 153 19.17 -10.65 2.87
CA ASN A 153 19.10 -9.93 1.60
C ASN A 153 17.73 -9.28 1.33
N PHE A 154 16.89 -9.15 2.36
CA PHE A 154 15.51 -8.67 2.23
C PHE A 154 15.11 -7.62 3.28
N ILE A 155 16.04 -7.18 4.12
CA ILE A 155 15.85 -6.05 5.03
C ILE A 155 16.70 -4.88 4.53
N ASP A 156 16.02 -3.88 3.99
CA ASP A 156 16.62 -2.66 3.49
C ASP A 156 16.45 -1.51 4.49
N ILE A 157 17.26 -0.48 4.31
CA ILE A 157 17.14 0.79 5.03
C ILE A 157 17.03 1.96 4.07
N GLY A 158 16.45 3.06 4.54
CA GLY A 158 16.30 4.29 3.81
C GLY A 158 16.39 5.52 4.70
N CYS A 159 16.36 6.70 4.08
CA CYS A 159 16.43 7.95 4.81
C CYS A 159 15.07 8.36 5.40
N HIS A 160 15.04 8.85 6.64
CA HIS A 160 13.88 9.56 7.22
C HIS A 160 14.26 10.96 7.72
N THR A 161 15.09 11.65 6.92
CA THR A 161 15.85 12.86 7.28
C THR A 161 16.97 12.59 8.28
N ASN A 162 17.89 13.54 8.39
CA ASN A 162 18.86 13.53 9.47
C ASN A 162 18.27 14.15 10.72
N ASN A 163 17.82 15.41 10.65
CA ASN A 163 17.31 16.15 11.80
C ASN A 163 16.09 17.03 11.44
N LEU A 164 15.31 16.65 10.42
CA LEU A 164 14.13 17.41 9.98
C LEU A 164 12.80 16.68 10.31
N HIS A 165 12.85 15.65 11.14
CA HIS A 165 11.67 14.95 11.66
C HIS A 165 11.04 15.70 12.86
N HIS A 166 10.68 16.96 12.65
CA HIS A 166 9.97 17.78 13.65
C HIS A 166 9.10 18.84 12.97
N LYS A 167 8.21 19.45 13.77
CA LYS A 167 7.41 20.59 13.37
C LYS A 167 8.09 21.88 13.77
N LEU A 168 8.01 22.90 12.92
CA LEU A 168 8.44 24.26 13.25
C LEU A 168 7.38 24.96 14.13
N SER A 169 7.70 26.16 14.61
CA SER A 169 6.82 26.98 15.46
C SER A 169 5.46 27.28 14.82
N ASP A 170 5.39 27.33 13.49
CA ASP A 170 4.18 27.54 12.69
C ASP A 170 3.39 26.25 12.39
N GLY A 171 3.85 25.09 12.85
CA GLY A 171 3.24 23.78 12.63
C GLY A 171 3.60 23.11 11.30
N ASN A 172 4.38 23.76 10.42
CA ASN A 172 4.89 23.14 9.20
C ASN A 172 5.94 22.08 9.53
N ALA A 173 6.05 21.04 8.68
CA ALA A 173 7.16 20.09 8.78
C ALA A 173 8.46 20.80 8.44
N ALA A 174 9.52 20.58 9.22
CA ALA A 174 10.81 21.26 9.02
C ALA A 174 11.42 21.03 7.64
N LEU A 175 11.07 19.93 6.96
CA LEU A 175 11.47 19.65 5.59
C LEU A 175 10.89 20.63 4.54
N VAL A 176 9.75 21.27 4.84
CA VAL A 176 9.01 22.13 3.91
C VAL A 176 8.90 23.57 4.42
N GLY A 177 8.77 23.73 5.74
CA GLY A 177 8.66 25.03 6.39
C GLY A 177 9.99 25.75 6.52
N ARG A 178 9.91 27.07 6.66
CA ARG A 178 11.07 27.95 6.86
C ARG A 178 11.22 28.31 8.32
N LEU A 179 12.46 28.46 8.77
CA LEU A 179 12.75 29.02 10.08
C LEU A 179 12.52 30.54 10.06
N ASP A 180 12.35 31.13 11.24
CA ASP A 180 12.19 32.57 11.39
C ASP A 180 13.41 33.31 10.79
N ALA A 181 13.13 34.29 9.92
CA ALA A 181 14.12 35.05 9.17
C ALA A 181 15.04 34.21 8.23
N GLU A 182 14.64 32.99 7.88
CA GLU A 182 15.40 32.15 6.94
C GLU A 182 15.20 32.57 5.48
N SER A 183 16.31 32.95 4.82
CA SER A 183 16.31 33.19 3.38
C SER A 183 16.03 31.94 2.56
N ASP A 184 15.57 32.11 1.32
CA ASP A 184 15.32 31.03 0.36
C ASP A 184 16.54 30.10 0.19
N ASP A 185 17.73 30.67 0.08
CA ASP A 185 18.95 29.90 -0.11
C ASP A 185 19.35 29.15 1.15
N ALA A 186 19.16 29.75 2.33
CA ALA A 186 19.40 29.07 3.60
C ALA A 186 18.46 27.87 3.78
N PHE A 187 17.18 28.03 3.46
CA PHE A 187 16.19 26.94 3.46
C PHE A 187 16.62 25.79 2.53
N LYS A 188 16.94 26.11 1.27
CA LYS A 188 17.38 25.11 0.28
C LYS A 188 18.60 24.35 0.76
N GLN A 189 19.60 25.07 1.28
CA GLN A 189 20.83 24.47 1.80
C GLN A 189 20.58 23.60 3.03
N ARG A 190 19.68 24.00 3.93
CA ARG A 190 19.31 23.21 5.11
C ARG A 190 18.70 21.87 4.70
N VAL A 191 17.71 21.89 3.81
CA VAL A 191 17.02 20.66 3.34
C VAL A 191 17.97 19.75 2.55
N LEU A 192 18.74 20.33 1.62
CA LEU A 192 19.71 19.58 0.81
C LEU A 192 20.77 18.91 1.69
N LYS A 193 21.42 19.68 2.58
CA LYS A 193 22.49 19.15 3.45
C LYS A 193 21.97 18.15 4.46
N ASP A 194 20.76 18.33 4.99
CA ASP A 194 20.17 17.36 5.91
C ASP A 194 19.93 16.01 5.20
N THR A 195 19.40 16.04 3.98
CA THR A 195 19.16 14.83 3.19
C THR A 195 20.48 14.15 2.81
N GLN A 196 21.49 14.92 2.40
CA GLN A 196 22.83 14.39 2.12
C GLN A 196 23.49 13.78 3.38
N ALA A 197 23.35 14.43 4.54
CA ALA A 197 23.85 13.91 5.79
C ALA A 197 23.15 12.60 6.18
N CYS A 198 21.85 12.50 5.91
CA CYS A 198 21.09 11.28 6.14
C CYS A 198 21.60 10.11 5.29
N VAL A 199 21.70 10.29 3.98
CA VAL A 199 22.26 9.28 3.07
C VAL A 199 23.69 8.92 3.47
N GLY A 200 24.53 9.92 3.74
CA GLY A 200 25.93 9.72 4.11
C GLY A 200 26.14 8.99 5.44
N LYS A 201 25.26 9.18 6.43
CA LYS A 201 25.33 8.48 7.72
C LYS A 201 24.86 7.03 7.66
N LEU A 202 23.99 6.70 6.71
CA LEU A 202 23.55 5.33 6.44
C LEU A 202 24.55 4.58 5.55
N ALA A 203 25.36 5.31 4.77
CA ALA A 203 26.39 4.72 3.93
C ALA A 203 27.36 3.87 4.77
N GLY A 204 27.63 2.65 4.30
CA GLY A 204 28.46 1.67 5.01
C GLY A 204 27.72 0.86 6.08
N LEU A 205 26.44 1.15 6.36
CA LEU A 205 25.58 0.29 7.19
C LEU A 205 24.82 -0.74 6.34
N THR A 206 24.87 -0.64 5.01
CA THR A 206 24.24 -1.57 4.07
C THR A 206 25.01 -1.56 2.74
N ASP A 207 24.94 -2.67 2.01
CA ASP A 207 25.42 -2.79 0.63
C ASP A 207 24.38 -2.33 -0.40
N ALA A 208 23.11 -2.16 0.02
CA ALA A 208 22.03 -1.74 -0.86
C ALA A 208 22.12 -0.25 -1.24
N PRO A 209 21.65 0.16 -2.43
CA PRO A 209 21.60 1.58 -2.81
C PRO A 209 20.74 2.42 -1.86
N LEU A 210 21.29 3.53 -1.37
CA LEU A 210 20.62 4.50 -0.49
C LEU A 210 20.04 5.67 -1.30
N ASP A 211 19.00 5.37 -2.07
CA ASP A 211 18.28 6.31 -2.96
C ASP A 211 16.78 6.37 -2.62
N THR A 212 16.39 5.95 -1.42
CA THR A 212 15.00 5.94 -0.96
C THR A 212 14.79 6.73 0.33
N MET A 213 13.63 7.37 0.47
CA MET A 213 13.25 8.17 1.63
C MET A 213 11.77 8.01 1.99
N ALA A 214 11.42 8.09 3.27
CA ALA A 214 10.05 8.41 3.69
C ALA A 214 9.99 9.88 4.13
N TYR A 215 8.96 10.61 3.70
CA TYR A 215 8.76 11.99 4.15
C TYR A 215 8.27 12.01 5.60
N PRO A 216 8.88 12.81 6.50
CA PRO A 216 8.32 13.06 7.84
C PRO A 216 6.86 13.49 7.75
N PHE A 217 5.99 12.81 8.50
CA PHE A 217 4.54 13.05 8.50
C PHE A 217 3.87 12.90 7.12
N GLY A 218 4.57 12.35 6.12
CA GLY A 218 4.14 12.31 4.72
C GLY A 218 4.02 13.67 4.04
N ILE A 219 4.60 14.73 4.61
CA ILE A 219 4.47 16.11 4.10
C ILE A 219 5.63 16.44 3.16
N THR A 220 5.30 16.95 1.98
CA THR A 220 6.25 17.39 0.97
C THR A 220 5.76 18.66 0.25
N SER A 221 6.65 19.27 -0.55
CA SER A 221 6.36 20.34 -1.49
C SER A 221 7.16 20.14 -2.78
N PRO A 222 6.84 20.81 -3.90
CA PRO A 222 7.65 20.73 -5.11
C PRO A 222 9.12 21.08 -4.86
N MET A 223 9.39 22.13 -4.08
CA MET A 223 10.74 22.55 -3.71
C MET A 223 11.47 21.49 -2.88
N ALA A 224 10.82 20.96 -1.84
CA ALA A 224 11.43 19.91 -1.02
C ALA A 224 11.71 18.63 -1.83
N THR A 225 10.79 18.28 -2.74
CA THR A 225 10.93 17.13 -3.64
C THR A 225 12.15 17.29 -4.55
N GLU A 226 12.32 18.48 -5.15
CA GLU A 226 13.50 18.79 -5.97
C GLU A 226 14.80 18.70 -5.16
N LEU A 227 14.81 19.24 -3.93
CA LEU A 227 16.00 19.26 -3.08
C LEU A 227 16.43 17.86 -2.61
N ILE A 228 15.48 16.98 -2.25
CA ILE A 228 15.84 15.60 -1.89
C ILE A 228 16.32 14.81 -3.12
N GLN A 229 15.78 15.12 -4.31
CA GLN A 229 16.23 14.52 -5.55
C GLN A 229 17.67 14.94 -5.89
N GLN A 230 18.00 16.22 -5.70
CA GLN A 230 19.38 16.73 -5.81
C GLN A 230 20.32 16.08 -4.79
N ALA A 231 19.81 15.63 -3.64
CA ALA A 231 20.57 14.87 -2.64
C ALA A 231 20.76 13.38 -3.01
N GLY A 232 20.21 12.91 -4.13
CA GLY A 232 20.35 11.53 -4.60
C GLY A 232 19.16 10.62 -4.29
N ILE A 233 18.08 11.13 -3.71
CA ILE A 233 16.85 10.35 -3.52
C ILE A 233 16.13 10.18 -4.86
N ARG A 234 15.82 8.94 -5.22
CA ARG A 234 15.08 8.57 -6.43
C ARG A 234 13.66 8.10 -6.14
N TYR A 235 13.44 7.51 -4.97
CA TYR A 235 12.14 7.03 -4.54
C TYR A 235 11.76 7.65 -3.20
N ALA A 236 10.58 8.28 -3.10
CA ALA A 236 10.15 8.90 -1.85
C ALA A 236 8.69 8.56 -1.51
N PHE A 237 8.48 8.21 -0.23
CA PHE A 237 7.23 7.63 0.27
C PHE A 237 6.44 8.64 1.10
N THR A 238 5.17 8.81 0.76
CA THR A 238 4.18 9.67 1.44
C THR A 238 3.27 8.83 2.35
N ILE A 239 2.27 9.45 2.98
CA ILE A 239 1.22 8.73 3.72
C ILE A 239 -0.12 8.71 2.97
N THR A 240 -0.11 9.05 1.68
CA THR A 240 -1.31 9.02 0.83
C THR A 240 -1.85 7.59 0.80
N PRO A 241 -3.08 7.33 1.27
CA PRO A 241 -3.53 5.97 1.50
C PRO A 241 -4.10 5.35 0.21
N GLU A 242 -3.22 5.08 -0.75
CA GLU A 242 -3.54 4.52 -2.08
C GLU A 242 -2.61 3.36 -2.45
N MET A 243 -2.84 2.74 -3.61
CA MET A 243 -1.96 1.72 -4.19
C MET A 243 -0.86 2.38 -5.01
N ALA A 244 0.35 1.82 -4.98
CA ALA A 244 1.40 2.21 -5.89
C ALA A 244 1.21 1.52 -7.26
N THR A 245 1.12 2.33 -8.32
CA THR A 245 0.95 1.90 -9.71
C THR A 245 2.17 2.29 -10.55
N ARG A 246 2.28 1.79 -11.78
CA ARG A 246 3.33 2.21 -12.73
C ARG A 246 3.33 3.71 -13.04
N SER A 247 2.18 4.35 -12.95
CA SER A 247 2.03 5.79 -13.18
C SER A 247 2.26 6.63 -11.93
N THR A 248 2.58 5.99 -10.80
CA THR A 248 2.89 6.69 -9.55
C THR A 248 4.21 7.43 -9.72
N ASP A 249 4.24 8.70 -9.37
CA ASP A 249 5.46 9.49 -9.31
C ASP A 249 6.42 8.84 -8.30
N HIS A 250 7.66 8.59 -8.73
CA HIS A 250 8.66 7.90 -7.92
C HIS A 250 8.95 8.67 -6.61
N LEU A 251 8.76 9.99 -6.59
CA LEU A 251 8.95 10.81 -5.42
C LEU A 251 7.66 11.05 -4.62
N LEU A 252 6.53 10.43 -4.97
CA LEU A 252 5.25 10.56 -4.25
C LEU A 252 4.56 9.21 -4.03
N ILE A 253 5.32 8.19 -3.65
CA ILE A 253 4.81 6.82 -3.50
C ILE A 253 3.80 6.75 -2.34
N PRO A 254 2.57 6.26 -2.56
CA PRO A 254 1.54 6.18 -1.53
C PRO A 254 1.80 5.03 -0.56
N ARG A 255 1.32 5.17 0.69
CA ARG A 255 1.39 4.15 1.73
C ARG A 255 0.09 4.02 2.51
N ILE A 256 -0.25 2.79 2.83
CA ILE A 256 -1.40 2.41 3.65
C ILE A 256 -0.92 2.25 5.08
N ASN A 257 -1.46 3.07 6.00
CA ASN A 257 -1.17 2.89 7.42
C ASN A 257 -1.68 1.51 7.89
N ALA A 258 -0.78 0.69 8.41
CA ALA A 258 -1.06 -0.61 9.02
C ALA A 258 -0.68 -0.65 10.52
N GLY A 259 0.17 0.28 10.95
CA GLY A 259 0.73 0.39 12.30
C GLY A 259 -0.12 1.15 13.32
N SER A 260 -1.44 1.18 13.16
CA SER A 260 -2.34 1.76 14.17
C SER A 260 -3.03 0.65 14.97
N PRO A 261 -3.17 0.75 16.30
CA PRO A 261 -3.66 -0.34 17.16
C PRO A 261 -5.10 -0.77 16.87
N GLY A 262 -5.91 0.08 16.22
CA GLY A 262 -7.26 -0.27 15.78
C GLY A 262 -7.31 -1.09 14.48
N ILE A 263 -6.19 -1.27 13.78
CA ILE A 263 -6.14 -1.96 12.49
C ILE A 263 -5.96 -3.45 12.72
N THR A 264 -7.09 -4.17 12.84
CA THR A 264 -7.09 -5.63 12.90
C THR A 264 -6.64 -6.25 11.57
N PRO A 265 -6.24 -7.54 11.53
CA PRO A 265 -5.90 -8.22 10.27
C PRO A 265 -7.02 -8.15 9.21
N ALA A 266 -8.28 -8.24 9.65
CA ALA A 266 -9.44 -8.12 8.76
C ALA A 266 -9.62 -6.68 8.22
N LEU A 267 -9.37 -5.67 9.05
CA LEU A 267 -9.45 -4.27 8.64
C LEU A 267 -8.30 -3.88 7.72
N LEU A 268 -7.08 -4.41 7.94
CA LEU A 268 -5.94 -4.23 7.05
C LEU A 268 -6.23 -4.78 5.65
N HIS A 269 -6.68 -6.03 5.56
CA HIS A 269 -7.06 -6.66 4.30
C HIS A 269 -8.12 -5.83 3.54
N ARG A 270 -9.19 -5.42 4.24
CA ARG A 270 -10.24 -4.56 3.66
C ARG A 270 -9.71 -3.20 3.22
N SER A 271 -8.76 -2.65 3.98
CA SER A 271 -8.13 -1.36 3.67
C SER A 271 -7.34 -1.44 2.37
N ILE A 272 -6.60 -2.53 2.14
CA ILE A 272 -5.90 -2.75 0.86
C ILE A 272 -6.93 -2.88 -0.27
N GLN A 273 -7.94 -3.75 -0.12
CA GLN A 273 -8.93 -4.00 -1.17
C GLN A 273 -9.68 -2.74 -1.60
N ARG A 274 -10.01 -1.84 -0.67
CA ARG A 274 -10.70 -0.57 -1.00
C ARG A 274 -9.86 0.41 -1.82
N ARG A 275 -8.54 0.20 -1.90
CA ARG A 275 -7.58 1.08 -2.58
C ARG A 275 -7.15 0.55 -3.94
N VAL A 276 -7.43 -0.72 -4.22
CA VAL A 276 -7.19 -1.33 -5.54
C VAL A 276 -7.82 -0.47 -6.63
N LEU A 277 -7.02 -0.12 -7.63
CA LEU A 277 -7.47 0.56 -8.83
C LEU A 277 -7.80 -0.45 -9.93
N ALA A 278 -8.71 -0.11 -10.83
CA ALA A 278 -8.95 -0.92 -12.02
C ALA A 278 -7.70 -0.88 -12.93
N GLN A 279 -7.36 -2.02 -13.55
CA GLN A 279 -6.19 -2.14 -14.43
C GLN A 279 -6.50 -1.61 -15.84
N PRO A 280 -5.64 -0.77 -16.46
CA PRO A 280 -5.78 -0.40 -17.86
C PRO A 280 -5.76 -1.65 -18.76
N GLY A 281 -6.79 -1.84 -19.59
CA GLY A 281 -6.92 -3.00 -20.47
C GLY A 281 -7.54 -4.25 -19.84
N SER A 282 -7.81 -4.25 -18.53
CA SER A 282 -8.78 -5.20 -17.97
C SER A 282 -10.18 -4.85 -18.47
N ALA A 283 -11.02 -5.87 -18.69
CA ALA A 283 -12.42 -5.61 -19.00
C ALA A 283 -12.97 -4.66 -17.92
N PRO A 284 -13.57 -3.53 -18.31
CA PRO A 284 -13.99 -2.52 -17.36
C PRO A 284 -14.91 -3.17 -16.35
N LEU A 285 -14.67 -2.95 -15.06
CA LEU A 285 -15.56 -3.45 -14.04
C LEU A 285 -16.93 -2.80 -14.24
N ARG A 286 -17.91 -3.59 -14.68
CA ARG A 286 -19.27 -3.12 -14.96
C ARG A 286 -20.15 -3.36 -13.75
N VAL A 287 -20.99 -2.38 -13.44
CA VAL A 287 -21.99 -2.47 -12.37
C VAL A 287 -23.37 -2.25 -12.96
N ASP A 288 -24.39 -2.90 -12.38
CA ASP A 288 -25.79 -2.54 -12.63
C ASP A 288 -25.98 -1.08 -12.24
N ALA A 289 -26.34 -0.25 -13.23
CA ALA A 289 -26.40 1.19 -13.04
C ALA A 289 -27.52 1.60 -12.08
N ALA A 290 -28.62 0.85 -12.00
CA ALA A 290 -29.72 1.10 -11.08
C ALA A 290 -29.36 0.72 -9.64
N ALA A 291 -28.77 -0.47 -9.45
CA ALA A 291 -28.31 -0.91 -8.15
C ALA A 291 -27.21 0.02 -7.61
N ALA A 292 -26.23 0.37 -8.45
CA ALA A 292 -25.16 1.29 -8.08
C ALA A 292 -25.70 2.68 -7.74
N ALA A 293 -26.64 3.22 -8.53
CA ALA A 293 -27.26 4.51 -8.24
C ALA A 293 -28.00 4.50 -6.89
N ALA A 294 -28.77 3.45 -6.59
CA ALA A 294 -29.46 3.32 -5.31
C ALA A 294 -28.48 3.31 -4.12
N GLN A 295 -27.37 2.57 -4.25
CA GLN A 295 -26.33 2.52 -3.21
C GLN A 295 -25.59 3.85 -3.01
N LEU A 296 -25.53 4.68 -4.05
CA LEU A 296 -24.99 6.05 -4.01
C LEU A 296 -26.03 7.11 -3.60
N GLY A 297 -27.21 6.70 -3.12
CA GLY A 297 -28.28 7.61 -2.70
C GLY A 297 -29.04 8.29 -3.85
N GLY A 298 -28.93 7.70 -5.04
CA GLY A 298 -29.57 8.15 -6.27
C GLY A 298 -30.68 7.24 -6.76
N SER A 299 -31.07 7.43 -8.02
CA SER A 299 -32.09 6.64 -8.71
C SER A 299 -31.74 6.46 -10.18
N ALA A 300 -32.15 5.35 -10.77
CA ALA A 300 -32.02 5.11 -12.20
C ALA A 300 -33.35 4.63 -12.80
N SER A 301 -33.60 4.98 -14.05
CA SER A 301 -34.63 4.33 -14.88
C SER A 301 -34.10 4.10 -16.29
N ALA A 302 -34.46 2.98 -16.91
CA ALA A 302 -34.06 2.64 -18.27
C ALA A 302 -35.28 2.48 -19.15
N GLU A 303 -35.50 3.42 -20.07
CA GLU A 303 -36.64 3.46 -20.99
C GLU A 303 -36.19 3.91 -22.39
N GLY A 304 -36.79 3.34 -23.44
CA GLY A 304 -36.57 3.80 -24.81
C GLY A 304 -35.12 3.77 -25.30
N GLY A 305 -34.29 2.84 -24.80
CA GLY A 305 -32.87 2.74 -25.17
C GLY A 305 -31.96 3.74 -24.45
N ALA A 306 -32.49 4.52 -23.50
CA ALA A 306 -31.72 5.43 -22.67
C ALA A 306 -31.80 5.03 -21.19
N LEU A 307 -30.72 5.30 -20.47
CA LEU A 307 -30.62 5.21 -19.02
C LEU A 307 -30.64 6.64 -18.45
N ARG A 308 -31.62 6.95 -17.62
CA ARG A 308 -31.69 8.18 -16.85
C ARG A 308 -31.12 7.90 -15.46
N LEU A 309 -30.02 8.54 -15.12
CA LEU A 309 -29.39 8.47 -13.80
C LEU A 309 -29.61 9.79 -13.07
N ARG A 310 -29.97 9.73 -11.79
CA ARG A 310 -29.97 10.86 -10.88
C ARG A 310 -29.09 10.53 -9.69
N LEU A 311 -28.02 11.28 -9.51
CA LEU A 311 -27.02 11.06 -8.45
C LEU A 311 -26.81 12.41 -7.74
N GLY A 312 -27.22 12.48 -6.47
CA GLY A 312 -27.28 13.74 -5.74
C GLY A 312 -28.22 14.76 -6.42
N ARG A 313 -27.68 15.93 -6.78
CA ARG A 313 -28.40 17.00 -7.49
C ARG A 313 -28.26 16.92 -9.02
N GLU A 314 -27.42 16.03 -9.53
CA GLU A 314 -27.16 15.93 -10.96
C GLU A 314 -28.03 14.85 -11.60
N ALA A 315 -28.47 15.13 -12.83
CA ALA A 315 -29.22 14.20 -13.66
C ALA A 315 -28.48 14.00 -14.99
N PHE A 316 -28.36 12.74 -15.38
CA PHE A 316 -27.67 12.30 -16.58
C PHE A 316 -28.60 11.47 -17.45
N THR A 317 -28.51 11.64 -18.76
CA THR A 317 -29.11 10.72 -19.73
C THR A 317 -28.00 10.04 -20.51
N LEU A 318 -27.94 8.72 -20.44
CA LEU A 318 -26.93 7.90 -21.09
C LEU A 318 -27.60 7.06 -22.16
N GLN A 319 -27.00 7.01 -23.35
CA GLN A 319 -27.54 6.19 -24.44
C GLN A 319 -26.98 4.77 -24.33
N VAL A 320 -27.86 3.77 -24.29
CA VAL A 320 -27.44 2.37 -24.27
C VAL A 320 -26.77 2.03 -25.61
N ASN A 321 -25.69 1.26 -25.55
CA ASN A 321 -24.76 0.93 -26.62
C ASN A 321 -23.92 2.10 -27.15
N ALA A 322 -23.80 3.19 -26.39
CA ALA A 322 -23.00 4.34 -26.77
C ALA A 322 -22.04 4.78 -25.64
N LYS A 323 -20.93 5.41 -26.04
CA LYS A 323 -19.95 6.07 -25.16
C LYS A 323 -20.34 7.53 -24.87
N ALA A 324 -21.62 7.78 -24.62
CA ALA A 324 -22.16 9.12 -24.52
C ALA A 324 -23.18 9.27 -23.40
N ALA A 325 -22.99 10.32 -22.61
CA ALA A 325 -23.92 10.81 -21.62
C ALA A 325 -24.19 12.30 -21.84
N THR A 326 -25.32 12.79 -21.35
CA THR A 326 -25.63 14.22 -21.28
C THR A 326 -25.95 14.61 -19.85
N ARG A 327 -25.44 15.76 -19.42
CA ARG A 327 -25.80 16.45 -18.18
C ARG A 327 -26.44 17.78 -18.56
N GLY A 328 -27.78 17.83 -18.53
CA GLY A 328 -28.53 18.93 -19.16
C GLY A 328 -28.23 19.01 -20.66
N VAL A 329 -27.66 20.14 -21.10
CA VAL A 329 -27.23 20.36 -22.50
C VAL A 329 -25.77 19.97 -22.77
N THR A 330 -25.00 19.64 -21.73
CA THR A 330 -23.57 19.33 -21.86
C THR A 330 -23.38 17.86 -22.21
N ARG A 331 -22.60 17.58 -23.25
CA ARG A 331 -22.20 16.21 -23.61
C ARG A 331 -21.00 15.77 -22.78
N VAL A 332 -21.08 14.56 -22.22
CA VAL A 332 -20.00 13.88 -21.52
C VAL A 332 -19.65 12.62 -22.32
N VAL A 333 -18.36 12.45 -22.63
CA VAL A 333 -17.86 11.27 -23.34
C VAL A 333 -17.43 10.23 -22.32
N LEU A 334 -17.95 9.02 -22.45
CA LEU A 334 -17.59 7.88 -21.60
C LEU A 334 -16.40 7.15 -22.22
N ARG A 335 -15.59 6.49 -21.39
CA ARG A 335 -14.50 5.61 -21.85
C ARG A 335 -15.07 4.33 -22.45
N GLU A 336 -16.12 3.78 -21.84
CA GLU A 336 -16.76 2.53 -22.21
C GLU A 336 -18.24 2.73 -22.58
N PRO A 337 -18.80 1.88 -23.46
CA PRO A 337 -20.21 2.01 -23.80
C PRO A 337 -21.06 1.63 -22.58
N VAL A 338 -22.20 2.28 -22.42
CA VAL A 338 -23.29 1.73 -21.58
C VAL A 338 -23.85 0.52 -22.30
N LEU A 339 -24.07 -0.60 -21.61
CA LEU A 339 -24.48 -1.86 -22.24
C LEU A 339 -25.73 -2.39 -21.58
N ARG A 340 -26.42 -3.30 -22.28
CA ARG A 340 -27.48 -4.12 -21.69
C ARG A 340 -26.99 -5.57 -21.62
N GLU A 341 -26.83 -6.07 -20.41
CA GLU A 341 -26.31 -7.40 -20.13
C GLU A 341 -27.29 -8.13 -19.20
N HIS A 342 -27.73 -9.32 -19.56
CA HIS A 342 -28.67 -10.14 -18.77
C HIS A 342 -29.93 -9.37 -18.29
N GLY A 343 -30.45 -8.48 -19.13
CA GLY A 343 -31.64 -7.66 -18.84
C GLY A 343 -31.36 -6.37 -18.05
N GLN A 344 -30.17 -6.22 -17.46
CA GLN A 344 -29.75 -5.04 -16.70
C GLN A 344 -29.00 -4.06 -17.60
N VAL A 345 -29.10 -2.76 -17.30
CA VAL A 345 -28.25 -1.75 -17.94
C VAL A 345 -27.01 -1.56 -17.09
N THR A 346 -25.85 -1.86 -17.66
CA THR A 346 -24.57 -1.80 -16.97
C THR A 346 -23.74 -0.61 -17.43
N ILE A 347 -22.97 -0.04 -16.52
CA ILE A 347 -22.01 1.05 -16.77
C ILE A 347 -20.65 0.66 -16.17
N ALA A 348 -19.55 1.06 -16.82
CA ALA A 348 -18.23 0.92 -16.22
C ALA A 348 -18.14 1.75 -14.93
N LEU A 349 -17.58 1.18 -13.86
CA LEU A 349 -17.49 1.84 -12.55
C LEU A 349 -16.72 3.16 -12.62
N ASP A 350 -15.65 3.21 -13.41
CA ASP A 350 -14.83 4.42 -13.61
C ASP A 350 -15.61 5.53 -14.33
N ASP A 351 -16.41 5.17 -15.34
CA ASP A 351 -17.27 6.13 -16.04
C ASP A 351 -18.38 6.65 -15.12
N LEU A 352 -18.97 5.79 -14.29
CA LEU A 352 -19.94 6.19 -13.28
C LEU A 352 -19.31 7.17 -12.27
N GLY A 353 -18.10 6.88 -11.80
CA GLY A 353 -17.35 7.77 -10.90
C GLY A 353 -16.98 9.10 -11.55
N ALA A 354 -16.54 9.07 -12.81
CA ALA A 354 -16.22 10.27 -13.59
C ALA A 354 -17.45 11.19 -13.78
N LEU A 355 -18.64 10.61 -14.00
CA LEU A 355 -19.88 11.40 -14.13
C LEU A 355 -20.17 12.23 -12.88
N ILE A 356 -19.94 11.68 -11.69
CA ILE A 356 -20.23 12.36 -10.42
C ILE A 356 -19.01 13.04 -9.80
N GLY A 357 -17.86 13.00 -10.46
CA GLY A 357 -16.61 13.57 -9.96
C GLY A 357 -16.10 12.91 -8.67
N LEU A 358 -16.46 11.65 -8.42
CA LEU A 358 -16.04 10.90 -7.24
C LEU A 358 -15.43 9.56 -7.65
N PRO A 359 -14.22 9.21 -7.19
CA PRO A 359 -13.71 7.86 -7.35
C PRO A 359 -14.64 6.88 -6.62
N LEU A 360 -15.00 5.78 -7.28
CA LEU A 360 -15.88 4.75 -6.73
C LEU A 360 -15.09 3.48 -6.44
N VAL A 361 -15.57 2.71 -5.46
CA VAL A 361 -15.04 1.39 -5.11
C VAL A 361 -16.18 0.39 -5.18
N TYR A 362 -15.91 -0.77 -5.80
CA TYR A 362 -16.82 -1.92 -5.80
C TYR A 362 -16.24 -3.02 -4.91
N THR A 363 -17.10 -3.65 -4.10
CA THR A 363 -16.74 -4.77 -3.25
C THR A 363 -17.38 -6.04 -3.81
N PRO A 364 -16.63 -6.93 -4.48
CA PRO A 364 -17.20 -8.12 -5.14
C PRO A 364 -17.94 -9.05 -4.17
N ALA A 365 -17.42 -9.21 -2.95
CA ALA A 365 -18.01 -10.10 -1.94
C ALA A 365 -19.44 -9.72 -1.52
N THR A 366 -19.79 -8.44 -1.63
CA THR A 366 -21.09 -7.90 -1.22
C THR A 366 -21.86 -7.29 -2.37
N GLY A 367 -21.25 -7.20 -3.57
CA GLY A 367 -21.81 -6.49 -4.71
C GLY A 367 -21.99 -4.98 -4.46
N THR A 368 -21.27 -4.39 -3.51
CA THR A 368 -21.55 -3.01 -3.08
C THR A 368 -20.68 -1.97 -3.79
N VAL A 369 -21.28 -0.87 -4.23
CA VAL A 369 -20.66 0.33 -4.79
C VAL A 369 -20.72 1.46 -3.77
N ALA A 370 -19.59 2.11 -3.50
CA ALA A 370 -19.53 3.27 -2.62
C ALA A 370 -18.51 4.29 -3.14
N ALA A 371 -18.70 5.57 -2.76
CA ALA A 371 -17.66 6.58 -2.96
C ALA A 371 -16.40 6.19 -2.19
N ARG A 372 -15.23 6.39 -2.81
CA ARG A 372 -13.94 6.22 -2.15
C ARG A 372 -13.80 7.33 -1.11
N VAL A 373 -14.00 6.97 0.15
CA VAL A 373 -13.70 7.84 1.28
C VAL A 373 -12.23 7.66 1.61
N THR A 374 -11.35 8.53 1.09
CA THR A 374 -10.65 9.52 1.91
C THR A 374 -10.68 9.37 3.44
N PRO A 375 -10.10 8.37 4.16
CA PRO A 375 -10.07 8.51 5.61
C PRO A 375 -9.33 9.81 5.94
N SER A 376 -10.05 10.78 6.51
CA SER A 376 -9.43 11.97 7.06
C SER A 376 -8.48 11.49 8.13
N VAL A 377 -7.18 11.68 7.92
CA VAL A 377 -6.19 11.57 8.99
C VAL A 377 -6.55 12.70 9.95
N LYS A 378 -7.24 12.35 11.04
CA LYS A 378 -7.39 13.22 12.21
C LYS A 378 -6.20 13.00 13.12
#